data_AF-A0A7C7QPY7-F1
#
_entry.id   AF-A0A7C7QPY7-F1
#
_cell.length_a   1.000
_cell.length_b   1.000
_cell.length_c   1.000
_cell.angle_alpha   90.00
_cell.angle_beta   90.00
_cell.angle_gamma   90.00
#
_symmetry.space_group_name_H-M   'P 1'
#
loop_
_entity.id
_entity.type
_entity.pdbx_description
1 polymer ?
#
loop_
_entity_poly.entity_id
_entity_poly.type
_entity_poly.pdbx_seq_one_letter_code
_entity_poly.pdbx_strand_id
1 'polypeptide(L)'
;MPSQREHTFQVLHNREFLVTFDLDNSPFLDWAVTVIFYTAVHLVERFLACKGQDLLSHETRERFISQSADLRPIWSVYRELKYQSERARYLVARFQPDEVRKLEAKLGQVETHIQELLG
;
A
#
# COMPACT_ATOMS: atom_id res chain seq x y z
N MET A 1 10.68 8.39 12.72
CA MET A 1 9.73 8.33 11.59
C MET A 1 8.42 9.06 11.89
N PRO A 2 7.53 9.28 10.91
CA PRO A 2 6.19 9.79 11.18
C PRO A 2 5.46 8.90 12.20
N SER A 3 4.60 9.52 12.99
CA SER A 3 3.80 8.86 14.01
C SER A 3 2.68 8.01 13.40
N GLN A 4 2.09 7.14 14.23
CA GLN A 4 0.84 6.43 13.90
C GLN A 4 -0.24 7.39 13.36
N ARG A 5 -0.37 8.59 13.95
CA ARG A 5 -1.35 9.60 13.54
C ARG A 5 -1.04 10.16 12.15
N GLU A 6 0.21 10.47 11.86
CA GLU A 6 0.64 10.95 10.54
C GLU A 6 0.45 9.88 9.45
N HIS A 7 0.77 8.61 9.75
CA HIS A 7 0.48 7.51 8.83
C HIS A 7 -1.02 7.30 8.63
N THR A 8 -1.83 7.45 9.68
CA THR A 8 -3.30 7.38 9.57
C THR A 8 -3.83 8.50 8.68
N PHE A 9 -3.34 9.73 8.87
CA PHE A 9 -3.69 10.85 8.00
C PHE A 9 -3.35 10.55 6.53
N GLN A 10 -2.15 10.05 6.27
CA GLN A 10 -1.73 9.75 4.90
C GLN A 10 -2.54 8.61 4.26
N VAL A 11 -2.94 7.58 5.04
CA VAL A 11 -3.86 6.53 4.55
C VAL A 11 -5.19 7.15 4.13
N LEU A 12 -5.78 8.01 4.95
CA LEU A 12 -7.06 8.67 4.64
C LEU A 12 -6.94 9.59 3.43
N HIS A 13 -5.91 10.43 3.41
CA HIS A 13 -5.62 11.33 2.30
C HIS A 13 -5.44 10.58 0.97
N ASN A 14 -4.67 9.49 0.97
CA ASN A 14 -4.47 8.68 -0.23
C ASN A 14 -5.77 8.02 -0.71
N ARG A 15 -6.66 7.61 0.21
CA ARG A 15 -7.97 7.06 -0.16
C ARG A 15 -8.88 8.08 -0.79
N GLU A 16 -8.97 9.26 -0.18
CA GLU A 16 -9.73 10.37 -0.75
C GLU A 16 -9.22 10.69 -2.16
N PHE A 17 -7.89 10.67 -2.35
CA PHE A 17 -7.30 10.85 -3.67
C PHE A 17 -7.65 9.71 -4.64
N LEU A 18 -7.60 8.44 -4.22
CA LEU A 18 -7.99 7.30 -5.07
C LEU A 18 -9.42 7.39 -5.58
N VAL A 19 -10.35 7.86 -4.75
CA VAL A 19 -11.77 8.03 -5.14
C VAL A 19 -11.95 9.09 -6.23
N THR A 20 -10.98 10.00 -6.42
CA THR A 20 -11.04 11.01 -7.49
C THR A 20 -10.77 10.44 -8.88
N PHE A 21 -10.24 9.23 -9.00
CA PHE A 21 -9.97 8.61 -10.29
C PHE A 21 -11.23 7.94 -10.85
N ASP A 22 -11.69 8.41 -12.01
CA ASP A 22 -12.61 7.64 -12.85
C ASP A 22 -11.82 6.53 -13.55
N LEU A 23 -11.76 5.33 -12.96
CA LEU A 23 -10.92 4.25 -13.47
C LEU A 23 -11.23 3.82 -14.91
N ASP A 24 -12.46 4.05 -15.41
CA ASP A 24 -12.83 3.61 -16.76
C ASP A 24 -12.34 4.58 -17.84
N ASN A 25 -12.14 5.86 -17.49
CA ASN A 25 -11.79 6.91 -18.46
C ASN A 25 -10.50 7.67 -18.12
N SER A 26 -9.91 7.43 -16.94
CA SER A 26 -8.74 8.16 -16.48
C SER A 26 -7.51 7.83 -17.32
N PRO A 27 -6.77 8.84 -17.83
CA PRO A 27 -5.48 8.62 -18.47
C PRO A 27 -4.35 8.41 -17.43
N PHE A 28 -4.66 8.45 -16.13
CA PHE A 28 -3.69 8.47 -15.03
C PHE A 28 -3.76 7.19 -14.16
N LEU A 29 -4.04 6.03 -14.76
CA LEU A 29 -4.17 4.76 -14.03
C LEU A 29 -2.86 4.32 -13.36
N ASP A 30 -1.71 4.73 -13.90
CA ASP A 30 -0.39 4.55 -13.30
C ASP A 30 -0.25 5.29 -11.95
N TRP A 31 -0.87 6.47 -11.83
CA TRP A 31 -0.95 7.22 -10.58
C TRP A 31 -1.90 6.55 -9.58
N ALA A 32 -3.04 6.02 -10.04
CA ALA A 32 -3.91 5.22 -9.18
C ALA A 32 -3.15 4.02 -8.58
N VAL A 33 -2.44 3.25 -9.42
CA VAL A 33 -1.58 2.12 -8.98
C VAL A 33 -0.52 2.57 -7.97
N THR A 34 0.10 3.72 -8.21
CA THR A 34 1.11 4.28 -7.31
C THR A 34 0.51 4.59 -5.94
N VAL A 35 -0.63 5.29 -5.91
CA VAL A 35 -1.31 5.67 -4.66
C VAL A 35 -1.82 4.43 -3.90
N ILE A 36 -2.31 3.40 -4.60
CA ILE A 36 -2.69 2.12 -4.01
C ILE A 36 -1.51 1.54 -3.20
N PHE A 37 -0.32 1.48 -3.80
CA PHE A 37 0.85 0.95 -3.11
C PHE A 37 1.28 1.83 -1.93
N TYR A 38 1.34 3.16 -2.09
CA TYR A 38 1.71 4.04 -0.98
C TYR A 38 0.68 4.02 0.16
N THR A 39 -0.59 3.74 -0.13
CA THR A 39 -1.60 3.47 0.91
C THR A 39 -1.25 2.20 1.70
N ALA A 40 -0.85 1.12 1.03
CA ALA A 40 -0.38 -0.11 1.69
C ALA A 40 0.88 0.14 2.53
N VAL A 41 1.83 0.96 2.06
CA VAL A 41 3.01 1.37 2.84
C VAL A 41 2.57 2.03 4.14
N HIS A 42 1.67 3.03 4.08
CA HIS A 42 1.26 3.75 5.27
C HIS A 42 0.39 2.91 6.23
N LEU A 43 -0.34 1.91 5.74
CA LEU A 43 -1.00 0.93 6.60
C LEU A 43 0.02 0.10 7.41
N VAL A 44 1.05 -0.41 6.76
CA VAL A 44 2.12 -1.18 7.43
C VAL A 44 2.90 -0.29 8.40
N GLU A 45 3.29 0.91 7.97
CA GLU A 45 4.01 1.86 8.81
C GLU A 45 3.21 2.31 10.04
N ARG A 46 1.90 2.51 9.87
CA ARG A 46 1.00 2.77 11.01
C ARG A 46 1.07 1.64 12.03
N PHE A 47 1.04 0.38 11.59
CA PHE A 47 1.16 -0.78 12.48
C PHE A 47 2.52 -0.84 13.17
N LEU A 48 3.62 -0.65 12.43
CA LEU A 48 4.97 -0.64 12.99
C LEU A 48 5.16 0.46 14.04
N ALA A 49 4.64 1.67 13.76
CA ALA A 49 4.65 2.78 14.70
C ALA A 49 3.88 2.45 15.99
N CYS A 50 2.76 1.72 15.91
CA CYS A 50 2.02 1.24 17.10
C CYS A 50 2.84 0.26 17.94
N LYS A 51 3.70 -0.54 17.30
CA LYS A 51 4.58 -1.50 17.98
C LYS A 51 5.91 -0.88 18.44
N GLY A 52 6.10 0.43 18.26
CA GLY A 52 7.34 1.12 18.58
C GLY A 52 8.52 0.69 17.70
N GLN A 53 8.25 0.15 16.51
CA GLN A 53 9.28 -0.25 15.55
C GLN A 53 9.52 0.87 14.53
N ASP A 54 10.80 1.20 14.32
CA ASP A 54 11.22 2.18 13.32
C ASP A 54 12.14 1.49 12.30
N LEU A 55 11.59 1.17 11.11
CA LEU A 55 12.31 0.52 10.01
C LEU A 55 12.67 1.56 8.94
N LEU A 56 13.90 2.07 9.01
CA LEU A 56 14.35 3.25 8.26
C LEU A 56 14.52 3.04 6.73
N SER A 57 14.52 1.80 6.24
CA SER A 57 14.73 1.52 4.81
C SER A 57 13.66 0.59 4.23
N HIS A 58 13.38 0.76 2.94
CA HIS A 58 12.47 -0.11 2.18
C HIS A 58 12.90 -1.58 2.26
N GLU A 59 14.20 -1.86 2.17
CA GLU A 59 14.73 -3.22 2.24
C GLU A 59 14.52 -3.85 3.62
N THR A 60 14.79 -3.11 4.69
CA THR A 60 14.59 -3.60 6.06
C THR A 60 13.10 -3.84 6.33
N ARG A 61 12.22 -2.94 5.84
CA ARG A 61 10.76 -3.13 5.92
C ARG A 61 10.31 -4.40 5.22
N GLU A 62 10.77 -4.64 4.00
CA GLU A 62 10.40 -5.83 3.23
C GLU A 62 10.85 -7.13 3.90
N ARG A 63 12.10 -7.15 4.38
CA ARG A 63 12.62 -8.27 5.15
C ARG A 63 11.74 -8.53 6.36
N PHE A 64 11.39 -7.49 7.10
CA PHE A 64 10.54 -7.60 8.27
C PHE A 64 9.13 -8.11 7.93
N ILE A 65 8.46 -7.54 6.91
CA ILE A 65 7.13 -8.00 6.47
C ILE A 65 7.18 -9.49 6.11
N SER A 66 8.21 -9.92 5.40
CA SER A 66 8.34 -11.31 4.94
C SER A 66 8.58 -12.34 6.06
N GLN A 67 9.09 -11.88 7.22
CA GLN A 67 9.53 -12.74 8.33
C GLN A 67 8.65 -12.64 9.58
N SER A 68 8.00 -11.50 9.80
CA SER A 68 7.12 -11.27 10.95
C SER A 68 5.87 -12.15 10.88
N ALA A 69 5.53 -12.85 11.96
CA ALA A 69 4.30 -13.63 12.04
C ALA A 69 3.06 -12.76 11.78
N ASP A 70 3.08 -11.51 12.25
CA ASP A 70 1.98 -10.56 12.09
C ASP A 70 1.83 -10.14 10.62
N LEU A 71 2.91 -9.90 9.88
CA LEU A 71 2.84 -9.28 8.54
C LEU A 71 3.08 -10.26 7.37
N ARG A 72 3.63 -11.44 7.65
CA ARG A 72 3.85 -12.49 6.64
C ARG A 72 2.57 -12.89 5.89
N PRO A 73 1.37 -12.93 6.50
CA PRO A 73 0.13 -13.25 5.77
C PRO A 73 -0.15 -12.33 4.58
N ILE A 74 0.25 -11.06 4.65
CA ILE A 74 0.05 -10.07 3.58
C ILE A 74 1.28 -9.90 2.68
N TRP A 75 2.38 -10.62 2.91
CA TRP A 75 3.65 -10.40 2.20
C TRP A 75 3.51 -10.51 0.68
N SER A 76 2.87 -11.57 0.19
CA SER A 76 2.69 -11.79 -1.25
C SER A 76 1.89 -10.66 -1.91
N VAL A 77 0.84 -10.19 -1.23
CA VAL A 77 -0.03 -9.10 -1.69
C VAL A 77 0.73 -7.79 -1.69
N TYR A 78 1.41 -7.46 -0.59
CA TYR A 78 2.21 -6.24 -0.46
C TYR A 78 3.32 -6.18 -1.53
N ARG A 79 4.01 -7.30 -1.76
CA ARG A 79 5.05 -7.40 -2.80
C ARG A 79 4.50 -7.18 -4.20
N GLU A 80 3.30 -7.70 -4.49
CA GLU A 80 2.63 -7.47 -5.76
C GLU A 80 2.29 -5.98 -5.96
N LEU A 81 1.71 -5.32 -4.96
CA LEU A 81 1.41 -3.89 -5.02
C LEU A 81 2.68 -3.05 -5.26
N LYS A 82 3.77 -3.40 -4.56
CA LYS A 82 5.08 -2.77 -4.77
C LYS A 82 5.54 -2.93 -6.21
N TYR A 83 5.54 -4.16 -6.71
CA TYR A 83 5.98 -4.48 -8.07
C TYR A 83 5.20 -3.70 -9.12
N GLN A 84 3.87 -3.60 -8.99
CA GLN A 84 3.05 -2.84 -9.91
C GLN A 84 3.31 -1.33 -9.83
N SER A 85 3.53 -0.78 -8.63
CA SER A 85 3.95 0.62 -8.49
C SER A 85 5.32 0.90 -9.12
N GLU A 86 6.27 -0.03 -9.02
CA GLU A 86 7.57 0.09 -9.69
C GLU A 86 7.42 0.00 -11.21
N ARG A 87 6.57 -0.89 -11.72
CA ARG A 87 6.22 -0.96 -13.14
C ARG A 87 5.62 0.36 -13.65
N ALA A 88 4.69 0.94 -12.89
CA ALA A 88 4.07 2.22 -13.24
C ALA A 88 5.13 3.33 -13.37
N ARG A 89 5.99 3.48 -12.36
CA ARG A 89 6.91 4.63 -12.27
C ARG A 89 8.20 4.47 -13.07
N TYR A 90 8.78 3.28 -13.08
CA TYR A 90 10.12 3.06 -13.65
C TYR A 90 10.09 2.36 -15.01
N LEU A 91 9.04 1.58 -15.28
CA LEU A 91 8.91 0.85 -16.55
C LEU A 91 7.83 1.45 -17.46
N VAL A 92 7.20 2.56 -17.03
CA VAL A 92 6.17 3.30 -17.79
C VAL A 92 5.06 2.35 -18.27
N ALA A 93 4.71 1.38 -17.42
CA ALA A 93 3.71 0.38 -17.75
C ALA A 93 2.34 1.04 -17.88
N ARG A 94 1.57 0.59 -18.88
CA ARG A 94 0.16 0.97 -19.04
C ARG A 94 -0.71 -0.03 -18.31
N PHE A 95 -1.71 0.49 -17.60
CA PHE A 95 -2.66 -0.29 -16.85
C PHE A 95 -4.03 -0.24 -17.51
N GLN A 96 -4.77 -1.32 -17.39
CA GLN A 96 -6.19 -1.37 -17.72
C GLN A 96 -7.05 -1.17 -16.45
N PRO A 97 -8.29 -0.66 -16.58
CA PRO A 97 -9.18 -0.44 -15.44
C PRO A 97 -9.34 -1.68 -14.55
N ASP A 98 -9.53 -2.85 -15.16
CA ASP A 98 -9.67 -4.13 -14.44
C ASP A 98 -8.41 -4.55 -13.67
N GLU A 99 -7.22 -4.16 -14.15
CA GLU A 99 -5.97 -4.41 -13.42
C GLU A 99 -5.93 -3.53 -12.18
N VAL A 100 -6.28 -2.24 -12.29
CA VAL A 100 -6.32 -1.32 -11.15
C VAL A 100 -7.33 -1.78 -10.11
N ARG A 101 -8.54 -2.18 -10.51
CA ARG A 101 -9.57 -2.72 -9.57
C ARG A 101 -9.09 -3.97 -8.82
N LYS A 102 -8.34 -4.85 -9.47
CA LYS A 102 -7.71 -6.02 -8.80
C LYS A 102 -6.67 -5.59 -7.77
N LEU A 103 -5.93 -4.51 -8.03
CA LEU A 103 -4.96 -3.95 -7.07
C LEU A 103 -5.67 -3.23 -5.91
N GLU A 104 -6.79 -2.55 -6.14
CA GLU A 104 -7.63 -2.00 -5.07
C GLU A 104 -8.17 -3.10 -4.15
N ALA A 105 -8.67 -4.21 -4.72
CA ALA A 105 -9.11 -5.36 -3.94
C ALA A 105 -7.97 -5.96 -3.08
N LYS A 106 -6.75 -5.98 -3.61
CA LYS A 106 -5.54 -6.38 -2.87
C LYS A 106 -5.18 -5.41 -1.76
N LEU A 107 -5.30 -4.10 -1.98
CA LEU A 107 -5.15 -3.11 -0.92
C LEU A 107 -6.19 -3.32 0.19
N GLY A 108 -7.43 -3.67 -0.17
CA GLY A 108 -8.46 -4.07 0.80
C GLY A 108 -8.01 -5.23 1.70
N GLN A 109 -7.34 -6.25 1.14
CA GLN A 109 -6.78 -7.36 1.94
C GLN A 109 -5.71 -6.89 2.92
N VAL A 110 -4.81 -5.99 2.49
CA VAL A 110 -3.79 -5.40 3.38
C VAL A 110 -4.46 -4.60 4.48
N GLU A 111 -5.49 -3.80 4.16
CA GLU A 111 -6.23 -3.02 5.14
C GLU A 111 -6.90 -3.91 6.18
N THR A 112 -7.71 -4.88 5.76
CA THR A 112 -8.44 -5.76 6.69
C THR A 112 -7.49 -6.42 7.67
N HIS A 113 -6.39 -6.98 7.16
CA HIS A 113 -5.38 -7.63 7.99
C HIS A 113 -4.72 -6.66 8.99
N ILE A 114 -4.37 -5.44 8.56
CA ILE A 114 -3.77 -4.44 9.44
C ILE A 114 -4.78 -3.93 10.49
N GLN A 115 -6.06 -3.81 10.14
CA GLN A 115 -7.11 -3.45 11.10
C GLN A 115 -7.25 -4.53 12.19
N GLU A 116 -7.31 -5.81 11.80
CA GLU A 116 -7.37 -6.94 12.74
C GLU A 116 -6.19 -6.95 13.73
N LEU A 117 -4.99 -6.58 13.28
CA LEU A 117 -3.80 -6.49 14.14
C LEU A 117 -3.80 -5.31 15.13
N LEU A 118 -4.61 -4.28 14.87
CA LEU A 118 -4.68 -3.06 15.68
C LEU A 118 -5.80 -3.09 16.73
N GLY A 119 -6.77 -4.00 16.60
CA GLY A 119 -7.91 -4.13 17.50
C GLY A 119 -9.07 -3.23 17.07
#